data_AF-A0A537EH30-F1
#
_entry.id   AF-A0A537EH30-F1
#
_cell.length_a   1.000
_cell.length_b   1.000
_cell.length_c   1.000
_cell.angle_alpha   90.00
_cell.angle_beta   90.00
_cell.angle_gamma   90.00
#
_symmetry.space_group_name_H-M   'P 1'
#
loop_
_entity.id
_entity.type
_entity.pdbx_description
1 polymer ?
#
loop_
_entity_poly.entity_id
_entity_poly.type
_entity_poly.pdbx_seq_one_letter_code
_entity_poly.pdbx_strand_id
1 'polypeptide(L)'
;MSGTMAGFIHGELMPQLSPEESAKTITVLERMREFEMERNQISRIELKKPGLLETGHIVITPKAGRPEKISLRHRIAYDRLTTLMQAFSPELVSSS
;
A
#
# COMPACT_ATOMS: atom_id res chain seq x y z
N MET A 1 19.69 -0.80 -8.30
CA MET A 1 18.56 -1.61 -8.80
C MET A 1 17.28 -0.96 -8.30
N SER A 2 16.56 -0.25 -9.16
CA SER A 2 15.30 0.44 -8.82
C SER A 2 14.19 -0.23 -9.63
N GLY A 3 13.46 -1.15 -9.01
CA GLY A 3 12.25 -1.75 -9.58
C GLY A 3 11.05 -1.22 -8.81
N THR A 4 10.07 -0.65 -9.52
CA THR A 4 8.83 -0.17 -8.91
C THR A 4 7.91 -1.37 -8.67
N MET A 5 7.60 -1.62 -7.41
CA MET A 5 6.77 -2.74 -6.95
C MET A 5 5.30 -2.39 -7.16
N ALA A 6 4.69 -2.80 -8.26
CA ALA A 6 3.25 -2.64 -8.44
C ALA A 6 2.48 -3.83 -7.83
N GLY A 7 1.27 -3.58 -7.34
CA GLY A 7 0.36 -4.63 -6.86
C GLY A 7 0.06 -5.67 -7.94
N PHE A 8 -0.52 -6.82 -7.53
CA PHE A 8 -0.75 -8.03 -8.34
C PHE A 8 -0.82 -7.81 -9.87
N ILE A 9 0.16 -8.32 -10.61
CA ILE A 9 0.15 -8.32 -12.08
C ILE A 9 0.31 -9.77 -12.55
N HIS A 10 -0.49 -10.18 -13.54
CA HIS A 10 -0.42 -11.53 -14.14
C HIS A 10 -0.58 -12.70 -13.14
N GLY A 11 -1.33 -12.49 -12.06
CA GLY A 11 -1.52 -13.50 -11.02
C GLY A 11 -0.36 -13.62 -10.02
N GLU A 12 0.71 -12.85 -10.22
CA GLU A 12 1.84 -12.78 -9.30
C GLU A 12 1.72 -11.54 -8.40
N LEU A 13 1.91 -11.75 -7.10
CA LEU A 13 1.93 -10.67 -6.13
C LEU A 13 3.26 -9.93 -6.21
N MET A 14 3.23 -8.70 -6.73
CA MET A 14 4.35 -7.76 -6.72
C MET A 14 5.63 -8.30 -7.42
N PRO A 15 5.56 -8.60 -8.73
CA PRO A 15 6.71 -9.04 -9.51
C PRO A 15 7.72 -7.89 -9.72
N GLN A 16 8.94 -8.26 -10.11
CA GLN A 16 9.90 -7.29 -10.63
C GLN A 16 9.49 -6.92 -12.06
N LEU A 17 9.31 -5.64 -12.31
CA LEU A 17 8.87 -5.14 -13.62
C LEU A 17 10.03 -4.44 -14.33
N SER A 18 10.08 -4.60 -15.65
CA SER A 18 10.89 -3.71 -16.47
C SER A 18 10.37 -2.26 -16.35
N PRO A 19 11.19 -1.24 -16.70
CA PRO A 19 10.74 0.15 -16.68
C PRO A 19 9.50 0.41 -17.54
N GLU A 20 9.39 -0.27 -18.69
CA GLU A 20 8.24 -0.13 -19.59
C GLU A 20 6.96 -0.74 -18.99
N GLU A 21 7.04 -1.95 -18.43
CA GLU A 21 5.90 -2.60 -17.76
C GLU A 21 5.47 -1.83 -16.52
N SER A 22 6.44 -1.29 -15.77
CA SER A 22 6.19 -0.40 -14.64
C SER A 22 5.39 0.83 -15.06
N ALA A 23 5.83 1.54 -16.11
CA ALA A 23 5.12 2.72 -16.63
C ALA A 23 3.68 2.38 -17.07
N LYS A 24 3.49 1.29 -17.83
CA LYS A 24 2.16 0.82 -18.24
C LYS A 24 1.28 0.52 -17.04
N THR A 25 1.84 -0.15 -16.03
CA THR A 25 1.09 -0.51 -14.83
C THR A 25 0.68 0.72 -14.03
N ILE A 26 1.60 1.68 -13.85
CA ILE A 26 1.30 2.94 -13.16
C ILE A 26 0.12 3.64 -13.85
N THR A 27 0.14 3.75 -15.18
CA THR A 27 -0.97 4.34 -15.95
C THR A 27 -2.30 3.60 -15.73
N VAL A 28 -2.27 2.26 -15.63
CA VAL A 28 -3.48 1.49 -15.31
C VAL A 28 -3.98 1.79 -13.90
N LEU A 29 -3.08 1.79 -12.90
CA LEU A 29 -3.41 2.08 -11.51
C LEU A 29 -3.96 3.51 -11.34
N GLU A 30 -3.41 4.49 -12.06
CA GLU A 30 -3.89 5.87 -12.06
C GLU A 30 -5.34 5.98 -12.56
N ARG A 31 -5.71 5.19 -13.57
CA ARG A 31 -7.10 5.16 -14.09
C ARG A 31 -8.07 4.48 -13.12
N MET A 32 -7.56 3.65 -12.22
CA MET A 32 -8.35 2.92 -11.21
C MET A 32 -8.30 3.60 -9.83
N ARG A 33 -7.78 4.83 -9.75
CA ARG A 33 -7.63 5.55 -8.49
C ARG A 33 -8.99 5.84 -7.86
N GLU A 34 -9.21 5.30 -6.67
CA GLU A 34 -10.43 5.53 -5.89
C GLU A 34 -10.30 6.75 -4.97
N PHE A 35 -9.09 7.04 -4.48
CA PHE A 35 -8.79 8.20 -3.64
C PHE A 35 -7.34 8.63 -3.80
N GLU A 36 -7.04 9.87 -3.38
CA GLU A 36 -5.69 10.44 -3.31
C GLU A 36 -5.56 11.22 -2.01
N MET A 37 -4.39 11.11 -1.37
CA MET A 37 -4.11 11.84 -0.15
C MET A 37 -2.64 12.24 -0.10
N GLU A 38 -2.40 13.53 0.09
CA GLU A 38 -1.05 14.06 0.28
C GLU A 38 -0.50 13.68 1.65
N ARG A 39 0.82 13.53 1.74
CA ARG A 39 1.49 13.17 3.02
C ARG A 39 1.11 14.13 4.15
N ASN A 40 1.03 15.43 3.87
CA ASN A 40 0.70 16.44 4.87
C ASN A 40 -0.77 16.42 5.31
N GLN A 41 -1.65 15.70 4.62
CA GLN A 41 -3.05 15.50 4.98
C GLN A 41 -3.24 14.27 5.88
N ILE A 42 -2.24 13.38 5.99
CA ILE A 42 -2.31 12.17 6.81
C ILE A 42 -1.97 12.53 8.26
N SER A 43 -2.76 11.98 9.20
CA SER A 43 -2.49 12.08 10.64
C SER A 43 -1.91 10.79 11.21
N ARG A 44 -2.30 9.63 10.67
CA ARG A 44 -1.82 8.31 11.10
C ARG A 44 -2.01 7.25 10.02
N ILE A 45 -1.10 6.28 9.99
CA ILE A 45 -1.18 5.05 9.20
C ILE A 45 -1.10 3.87 10.16
N GLU A 46 -2.17 3.09 10.26
CA GLU A 46 -2.20 1.84 11.04
C GLU A 46 -2.07 0.64 10.11
N LEU A 47 -1.18 -0.30 10.45
CA LEU A 47 -1.03 -1.58 9.76
C LEU A 47 -1.32 -2.73 10.73
N LYS A 48 -2.26 -3.61 10.36
CA LYS A 48 -2.55 -4.86 11.07
C LYS A 48 -2.19 -6.07 10.20
N LYS A 49 -1.37 -6.97 10.74
CA LYS A 49 -0.92 -8.17 10.02
C LYS A 49 -2.08 -9.16 9.81
N PRO A 50 -2.19 -9.80 8.62
CA PRO A 50 -3.09 -10.93 8.44
C PRO A 50 -2.63 -12.12 9.30
N GLY A 51 -3.58 -12.70 10.04
CA GLY A 51 -3.40 -13.90 10.87
C GLY A 51 -3.98 -15.16 10.23
N LEU A 52 -3.99 -16.27 10.97
CA LEU A 52 -4.52 -17.55 10.48
C LEU A 52 -6.04 -17.52 10.19
N LEU A 53 -6.77 -16.71 10.95
CA LEU A 53 -8.24 -16.58 10.87
C LEU A 53 -8.71 -15.13 10.61
N GLU A 54 -7.79 -14.15 10.67
CA GLU A 54 -8.12 -12.73 10.55
C GLU A 54 -7.48 -12.10 9.32
N THR A 55 -8.27 -11.33 8.58
CA THR A 55 -7.75 -10.50 7.48
C THR A 55 -7.02 -9.29 8.06
N GLY A 56 -5.80 -9.04 7.58
CA GLY A 56 -5.04 -7.84 7.92
C GLY A 56 -5.63 -6.61 7.25
N HIS A 57 -5.12 -5.44 7.57
CA HIS A 57 -5.56 -4.20 6.92
C HIS A 57 -4.55 -3.07 7.06
N ILE A 58 -4.78 -2.03 6.27
CA ILE A 58 -4.21 -0.71 6.48
C ILE A 58 -5.35 0.27 6.67
N VAL A 59 -5.21 1.15 7.66
CA VAL A 59 -6.09 2.30 7.85
C VAL A 59 -5.24 3.56 7.69
N ILE A 60 -5.62 4.40 6.72
CA ILE A 60 -5.02 5.71 6.50
C ILE A 60 -6.00 6.74 7.06
N THR A 61 -5.62 7.38 8.16
CA THR A 61 -6.46 8.39 8.82
C THR A 61 -6.02 9.77 8.36
N PRO A 62 -6.88 10.56 7.71
CA PRO A 62 -6.57 11.95 7.38
C PRO A 62 -6.63 12.83 8.65
N LYS A 63 -6.12 14.06 8.54
CA LYS A 63 -6.30 15.11 9.56
C LYS A 63 -7.74 15.61 9.64
N ALA A 64 -8.48 15.50 8.53
CA ALA A 64 -9.90 15.85 8.44
C ALA A 64 -10.61 14.88 7.49
N GLY A 65 -11.83 14.47 7.83
CA GLY A 65 -12.61 13.52 7.04
C GLY A 65 -12.60 12.11 7.63
N ARG A 66 -12.95 11.12 6.81
CA ARG A 66 -13.09 9.72 7.23
C ARG A 66 -11.80 8.93 6.96
N PRO A 67 -11.44 7.95 7.80
CA PRO A 67 -10.33 7.04 7.51
C PRO A 67 -10.63 6.13 6.33
N GLU A 68 -9.62 5.87 5.51
CA GLU A 68 -9.68 4.90 4.42
C GLU A 68 -9.10 3.56 4.87
N LYS A 69 -9.88 2.48 4.72
CA LYS A 69 -9.49 1.13 5.16
C LYS A 69 -9.33 0.20 3.96
N ILE A 70 -8.12 -0.35 3.81
CA ILE A 70 -7.77 -1.31 2.77
C ILE A 70 -7.54 -2.68 3.41
N SER A 71 -8.27 -3.70 2.96
CA SER A 71 -8.11 -5.07 3.48
C SER A 71 -6.92 -5.78 2.84
N LEU A 72 -6.12 -6.49 3.65
CA LEU A 72 -4.94 -7.23 3.21
C LEU A 72 -5.05 -8.70 3.60
N ARG A 73 -5.18 -9.58 2.61
CA ARG A 73 -5.25 -11.04 2.82
C ARG A 73 -3.89 -11.73 2.69
N HIS A 74 -2.99 -11.19 1.90
CA HIS A 74 -1.70 -11.82 1.61
C HIS A 74 -0.59 -11.29 2.52
N ARG A 75 0.08 -12.19 3.25
CA ARG A 75 1.17 -11.84 4.18
C ARG A 75 2.36 -11.16 3.50
N ILE A 76 2.72 -11.60 2.30
CA ILE A 76 3.80 -10.98 1.51
C ILE A 76 3.47 -9.53 1.14
N ALA A 77 2.21 -9.25 0.80
CA ALA A 77 1.76 -7.89 0.48
C ALA A 77 1.86 -7.00 1.72
N TYR A 78 1.45 -7.53 2.88
CA TYR A 78 1.58 -6.85 4.16
C TYR A 78 3.04 -6.49 4.49
N ASP A 79 3.96 -7.46 4.42
CA ASP A 79 5.35 -7.24 4.81
C ASP A 79 5.99 -6.16 3.91
N ARG A 80 5.73 -6.20 2.59
CA ARG A 80 6.24 -5.19 1.65
C ARG A 80 5.60 -3.81 1.84
N LEU A 81 4.29 -3.76 2.05
CA LEU A 81 3.59 -2.51 2.25
C LEU A 81 4.02 -1.85 3.57
N THR A 82 4.34 -2.64 4.59
CA THR A 82 4.97 -2.15 5.83
C THR A 82 6.29 -1.44 5.53
N THR A 83 7.17 -2.06 4.73
CA THR A 83 8.45 -1.42 4.32
C THR A 83 8.21 -0.12 3.55
N LEU A 84 7.24 -0.10 2.63
CA LEU A 84 6.91 1.12 1.87
C LEU A 84 6.37 2.24 2.76
N MET A 85 5.46 1.93 3.69
CA MET A 85 4.91 2.92 4.61
C MET A 85 5.97 3.48 5.55
N GLN A 86 6.87 2.62 6.05
CA GLN A 86 8.02 3.03 6.87
C GLN A 86 8.98 3.93 6.10
N ALA A 87 9.23 3.66 4.82
CA ALA A 87 10.06 4.52 3.96
C ALA A 87 9.37 5.84 3.61
N PHE A 88 8.05 5.83 3.47
CA PHE A 88 7.24 7.00 3.10
C PHE A 88 7.16 8.03 4.24
N SER A 89 6.85 7.59 5.47
CA SER A 89 6.63 8.48 6.60
C SER A 89 6.69 7.70 7.92
N PRO A 90 7.89 7.35 8.42
CA PRO A 90 8.04 6.45 9.56
C PRO A 90 7.33 6.94 10.83
N GLU A 91 7.29 8.26 11.04
CA GLU A 91 6.63 8.91 12.18
C GLU A 91 5.10 8.82 12.17
N LEU A 92 4.48 8.52 11.01
CA LEU A 92 3.03 8.36 10.90
C LEU A 92 2.60 6.90 11.09
N VAL A 93 3.55 5.96 11.05
CA VAL A 93 3.27 4.52 11.00
C VAL A 93 3.17 3.92 12.39
N SER A 94 2.09 3.17 12.62
CA SER A 94 1.87 2.34 13.80
C SER A 94 1.49 0.93 13.34
N SER A 95 2.26 -0.07 13.77
CA SER A 95 2.02 -1.48 13.49
C SER A 95 1.54 -2.20 14.75
N SER A 96 0.49 -3.03 14.63
CA SER A 96 -0.08 -3.84 15.71
C SER A 96 -0.21 -5.33 15.35
#